data_AF-A0A3B8L6Z7-F1
#
_entry.id   AF-A0A3B8L6Z7-F1
#
_cell.length_a   1.000
_cell.length_b   1.000
_cell.length_c   1.000
_cell.angle_alpha   90.00
_cell.angle_beta   90.00
_cell.angle_gamma   90.00
#
_symmetry.space_group_name_H-M   'P 1'
#
loop_
_entity.id
_entity.type
_entity.pdbx_description
1 polymer ?
#
loop_
_entity_poly.entity_id
_entity_poly.type
_entity_poly.pdbx_seq_one_letter_code
_entity_poly.pdbx_strand_id
1 'polypeptide(L)'
;VARAAGVGAEVTVSLGGKIDNEFSQPVETTARVVTVSENHVMDVGERGSVEIGPVVLLRVGPVNIVVMAAAGFAICHPVLYQHLGLD
;
A
#
# COMPACT_ATOMS: atom_id res chain seq x y z
N VAL A 1 -4.01 8.63 -8.23
CA VAL A 1 -4.20 9.84 -7.40
C VAL A 1 -3.09 9.99 -6.37
N ALA A 2 -3.04 9.17 -5.31
CA ALA A 2 -2.04 9.32 -4.23
C ALA A 2 -0.57 9.35 -4.70
N ARG A 3 -0.18 8.39 -5.55
CA ARG A 3 1.16 8.36 -6.17
C ARG A 3 1.49 9.66 -6.93
N ALA A 4 0.53 10.17 -7.70
CA ALA A 4 0.71 11.40 -8.49
C ALA A 4 0.75 12.67 -7.62
N ALA A 5 0.04 12.67 -6.48
CA ALA A 5 0.07 13.76 -5.51
C ALA A 5 1.39 13.84 -4.75
N GLY A 6 2.08 12.70 -4.58
CA GLY A 6 3.41 12.63 -3.98
C GLY A 6 3.39 12.64 -2.45
N VAL A 7 4.57 12.37 -1.87
CA VAL A 7 4.77 12.32 -0.42
C VAL A 7 4.45 13.67 0.22
N GLY A 8 3.73 13.64 1.34
CA GLY A 8 3.32 14.82 2.10
C GLY A 8 1.94 15.37 1.73
N ALA A 9 1.41 15.04 0.56
CA ALA A 9 0.10 15.50 0.12
C ALA A 9 -1.05 14.87 0.93
N GLU A 10 -2.13 15.62 1.13
CA GLU A 10 -3.42 15.08 1.56
C GLU A 10 -4.28 14.75 0.34
N VAL A 11 -4.88 13.57 0.34
CA VAL A 11 -5.72 13.07 -0.75
C VAL A 11 -7.00 12.46 -0.20
N THR A 12 -8.13 12.80 -0.79
CA THR A 12 -9.40 12.08 -0.56
C THR A 12 -9.50 10.96 -1.58
N VAL A 13 -9.66 9.73 -1.10
CA VAL A 13 -9.64 8.50 -1.90
C VAL A 13 -10.65 7.47 -1.40
N SER A 14 -11.18 6.70 -2.34
CA SER A 14 -11.95 5.48 -2.09
C SER A 14 -11.02 4.29 -1.93
N LEU A 15 -11.02 3.63 -0.76
CA LEU A 15 -10.12 2.51 -0.44
C LEU A 15 -10.88 1.19 -0.29
N GLY A 16 -10.33 0.12 -0.88
CA GLY A 16 -10.91 -1.23 -0.77
C GLY A 16 -12.18 -1.40 -1.61
N GLY A 17 -12.86 -2.55 -1.45
CA GLY A 17 -14.16 -2.82 -2.08
C GLY A 17 -14.15 -3.02 -3.61
N LYS A 18 -13.00 -2.96 -4.28
CA LYS A 18 -12.89 -3.10 -5.75
C LYS A 18 -13.06 -4.55 -6.24
N ILE A 19 -12.54 -5.52 -5.47
CA ILE A 19 -12.52 -6.94 -5.86
C ILE A 19 -13.71 -7.68 -5.24
N ASP A 20 -13.87 -7.56 -3.92
CA ASP A 20 -15.09 -7.97 -3.22
C ASP A 20 -15.96 -6.74 -3.03
N ASN A 21 -17.11 -6.71 -3.69
CA ASN A 21 -18.13 -5.68 -3.54
C ASN A 21 -19.48 -6.25 -3.08
N GLU A 22 -19.54 -7.55 -2.75
CA GLU A 22 -20.75 -8.21 -2.25
C GLU A 22 -20.85 -8.04 -0.73
N PHE A 23 -19.75 -8.28 -0.01
CA PHE A 23 -19.70 -8.18 1.45
C PHE A 23 -18.90 -6.96 1.94
N SER A 24 -18.22 -6.27 1.03
CA SER A 24 -17.38 -5.12 1.33
C SER A 24 -17.83 -3.90 0.52
N GLN A 25 -17.70 -2.71 1.11
CA GLN A 25 -17.92 -1.44 0.43
C GLN A 25 -16.65 -0.58 0.50
N PRO A 26 -16.33 0.22 -0.53
CA PRO A 26 -15.22 1.15 -0.47
C PRO A 26 -15.36 2.13 0.69
N VAL A 27 -14.23 2.47 1.31
CA VAL A 27 -14.16 3.46 2.39
C VAL A 27 -13.63 4.76 1.82
N GLU A 28 -14.47 5.80 1.77
CA GLU A 28 -14.04 7.16 1.47
C GLU A 28 -13.24 7.72 2.65
N THR A 29 -12.01 8.15 2.40
CA THR A 29 -11.15 8.71 3.45
C THR A 29 -10.25 9.81 2.91
N THR A 30 -9.89 10.76 3.79
CA THR A 30 -8.83 11.73 3.52
C THR A 30 -7.58 11.31 4.26
N ALA A 31 -6.52 11.05 3.53
CA ALA A 31 -5.28 10.50 4.05
C ALA A 31 -4.07 11.30 3.59
N ARG A 32 -3.03 11.33 4.43
CA ARG A 32 -1.73 11.86 4.05
C ARG A 32 -0.91 10.77 3.37
N VAL A 33 -0.29 11.11 2.24
CA VAL A 33 0.69 10.23 1.57
C VAL A 33 2.00 10.27 2.37
N VAL A 34 2.39 9.14 2.95
CA VAL A 34 3.60 9.03 3.78
C VAL A 34 4.79 8.59 2.93
N THR A 35 4.60 7.56 2.11
CA THR A 35 5.65 6.95 1.30
C THR A 35 5.06 6.52 -0.04
N VAL A 36 5.82 6.66 -1.12
CA VAL A 36 5.51 6.12 -2.44
C VAL A 36 6.69 5.25 -2.88
N SER A 37 6.42 4.01 -3.22
CA SER A 37 7.38 3.04 -3.74
C SER A 37 6.93 2.65 -5.15
N GLU A 38 7.82 2.77 -6.14
CA GLU A 38 7.47 2.51 -7.55
C GLU A 38 7.60 1.03 -7.91
N ASN A 39 8.72 0.40 -7.54
CA ASN A 39 8.95 -1.04 -7.63
C ASN A 39 9.97 -1.42 -6.55
N HIS A 40 9.77 -2.57 -5.92
CA HIS A 40 10.70 -3.12 -4.94
C HIS A 40 10.85 -4.63 -5.17
N VAL A 41 12.07 -5.08 -5.46
CA VAL A 41 12.39 -6.51 -5.54
C VAL A 41 13.00 -6.92 -4.22
N MET A 42 12.39 -7.90 -3.58
CA MET A 42 12.87 -8.49 -2.33
C MET A 42 13.37 -9.90 -2.57
N ASP A 43 14.40 -10.30 -1.82
CA ASP A 43 14.78 -11.70 -1.65
C ASP A 43 13.96 -12.30 -0.49
N VAL A 44 13.27 -13.41 -0.75
CA VAL A 44 12.50 -14.19 0.25
C VAL A 44 13.17 -15.53 0.56
N GLY A 45 14.49 -15.60 0.39
CA GLY A 45 15.33 -16.75 0.73
C GLY A 45 15.07 -17.93 -0.22
N GLU A 46 14.85 -19.12 0.34
CA GLU A 46 14.60 -20.34 -0.45
C GLU A 46 13.37 -20.24 -1.37
N ARG A 47 12.47 -19.29 -1.12
CA ARG A 47 11.29 -19.03 -1.96
C ARG A 47 11.59 -18.15 -3.18
N GLY A 48 12.84 -17.71 -3.35
CA GLY A 48 13.29 -16.89 -4.47
C GLY A 48 13.12 -15.40 -4.21
N SER A 49 12.76 -14.63 -5.23
CA SER A 49 12.52 -13.19 -5.12
C SER A 49 11.07 -12.84 -5.41
N VAL A 50 10.55 -11.81 -4.73
CA VAL A 50 9.23 -11.24 -5.01
C VAL A 50 9.40 -9.82 -5.54
N GLU A 51 8.78 -9.55 -6.68
CA GLU A 51 8.63 -8.20 -7.18
C GLU A 51 7.34 -7.59 -6.63
N ILE A 52 7.49 -6.51 -5.89
CA ILE A 52 6.38 -5.66 -5.48
C ILE A 52 6.32 -4.51 -6.47
N GLY A 53 5.18 -4.38 -7.15
CA GLY A 53 4.89 -3.23 -8.00
C GLY A 53 4.66 -1.95 -7.19
N PRO A 54 3.97 -0.95 -7.75
CA PRO A 54 3.74 0.31 -7.07
C PRO A 54 2.96 0.16 -5.76
N VAL A 55 3.47 0.78 -4.69
CA VAL A 55 2.86 0.80 -3.36
C VAL A 55 2.83 2.22 -2.82
N VAL A 56 1.74 2.56 -2.13
CA VAL A 56 1.62 3.82 -1.40
C VAL A 56 1.28 3.52 0.06
N LEU A 57 2.01 4.14 0.97
CA LEU A 57 1.66 4.19 2.39
C LEU A 57 0.83 5.46 2.65
N LEU A 58 -0.39 5.27 3.11
CA LEU A 58 -1.31 6.32 3.52
C LEU A 58 -1.44 6.36 5.04
N ARG A 59 -1.67 7.54 5.61
CA ARG A 59 -1.97 7.72 7.03
C ARG A 59 -3.26 8.49 7.24
N VAL A 60 -4.12 7.93 8.09
CA VAL A 60 -5.38 8.54 8.56
C VAL A 60 -5.37 8.48 10.08
N GLY A 61 -5.13 9.62 10.73
CA GLY A 61 -4.94 9.66 12.19
C GLY A 61 -3.82 8.68 12.62
N PRO A 62 -4.09 7.74 13.56
CA PRO A 62 -3.12 6.73 14.00
C PRO A 62 -3.01 5.52 13.06
N VAL A 63 -3.84 5.41 12.02
CA VAL A 63 -3.92 4.23 11.15
C VAL A 63 -3.01 4.40 9.94
N ASN A 64 -2.17 3.39 9.69
CA ASN A 64 -1.38 3.26 8.47
C ASN A 64 -2.08 2.28 7.52
N ILE A 65 -2.21 2.67 6.24
CA ILE A 65 -2.86 1.87 5.21
C ILE A 65 -1.89 1.69 4.04
N VAL A 66 -1.48 0.46 3.79
CA VAL A 66 -0.62 0.11 2.65
C VAL A 66 -1.53 -0.23 1.47
N VAL A 67 -1.42 0.53 0.38
CA VAL A 67 -2.19 0.31 -0.85
C VAL A 67 -1.24 -0.18 -1.94
N MET A 68 -1.51 -1.38 -2.46
CA MET A 68 -0.73 -2.01 -3.52
C MET A 68 -1.48 -1.92 -4.84
N ALA A 69 -0.75 -1.71 -5.95
CA ALA A 69 -1.35 -1.67 -7.28
C ALA A 69 -1.88 -3.04 -7.75
N ALA A 70 -1.31 -4.14 -7.25
CA ALA A 70 -1.70 -5.50 -7.56
C ALA A 70 -1.83 -6.33 -6.28
N ALA A 71 -2.76 -7.29 -6.29
CA ALA A 71 -2.83 -8.30 -5.23
C ALA A 71 -1.59 -9.19 -5.30
N GLY A 72 -1.06 -9.57 -4.14
CA GLY A 72 0.13 -10.41 -4.07
C GLY A 72 0.41 -10.92 -2.67
N PHE A 73 1.24 -11.96 -2.59
CA PHE A 73 1.57 -12.62 -1.32
C PHE A 73 2.52 -11.82 -0.42
N ALA A 74 3.11 -10.73 -0.93
CA ALA A 74 3.99 -9.85 -0.17
C ALA A 74 3.34 -9.32 1.12
N ILE A 75 2.01 -9.25 1.19
CA ILE A 75 1.25 -8.86 2.39
C ILE A 75 1.53 -9.76 3.61
N CYS A 76 1.97 -11.00 3.39
CA CYS A 76 2.29 -11.94 4.47
C CYS A 76 3.73 -11.79 4.96
N HIS A 77 4.53 -10.87 4.40
CA HIS A 77 5.95 -10.73 4.69
C HIS A 77 6.28 -9.36 5.31
N PRO A 78 7.03 -9.29 6.44
CA PRO A 78 7.38 -8.03 7.10
C PRO A 78 8.12 -7.03 6.20
N VAL A 79 8.90 -7.53 5.25
CA VAL A 79 9.68 -6.71 4.31
C VAL A 79 8.80 -5.80 3.43
N LEU A 80 7.53 -6.16 3.17
CA LEU A 80 6.58 -5.23 2.54
C LEU A 80 6.39 -3.96 3.39
N TYR A 81 6.37 -4.08 4.71
CA TYR A 81 6.13 -2.95 5.60
C TYR A 81 7.43 -2.21 5.94
N GLN A 82 8.52 -2.94 6.15
CA GLN A 82 9.83 -2.39 6.48
C GLN A 82 10.39 -1.51 5.36
N HIS A 83 10.23 -1.89 4.09
CA HIS A 83 10.71 -1.04 2.98
C HIS A 83 9.93 0.29 2.87
N LEU A 84 8.76 0.39 3.51
CA LEU A 84 7.97 1.62 3.60
C LEU A 84 8.30 2.45 4.85
N GLY A 85 9.19 1.96 5.72
CA GLY A 85 9.56 2.58 7.00
C GLY A 85 8.60 2.27 8.16
N LEU A 86 7.87 1.15 8.09
CA LEU A 86 7.07 0.64 9.20
C LEU A 86 7.84 -0.46 9.96
N ASP A 87 7.81 -0.39 11.28
CA ASP A 87 8.48 -1.35 12.19
C ASP A 87 7.62 -2.58 12.50
#